data_AF-A0A8H8A4E1-F1
#
_entry.id   AF-A0A8H8A4E1-F1
#
_cell.length_a   1.000
_cell.length_b   1.000
_cell.length_c   1.000
_cell.angle_alpha   90.00
_cell.angle_beta   90.00
_cell.angle_gamma   90.00
#
_symmetry.space_group_name_H-M   'P 1'
#
loop_
_entity.id
_entity.type
_entity.pdbx_description
1 polymer ?
#
loop_
_entity_poly.entity_id
_entity_poly.type
_entity_poly.pdbx_seq_one_letter_code
_entity_poly.pdbx_strand_id
1 'polypeptide(L)'
;MENKKPQEKEIDQKKQNISNEQNNFGENIEKEMKNPAENEHLENTNNLLKNEQENTTIAEKHKLNGNEMFRQAFFDAAIASYQKALNICSPNAKNQRAIYHANIAACYIRQELWDQAVDACTQALKEDPSYVKAMHRRAQANEKIATWSSLNAALLDYENIEKGLPQTSPILKSIKESISKLKSKLSEAQEKEKAQMLGQLKTLGNNILGKFGLSTDNFKVIKNPQTGGYSISFQN
;
A
#
# COMPACT_ATOMS: atom_id res chain seq x y z
N MET A 1 -72.96 32.19 -59.64
CA MET A 1 -71.58 31.67 -59.55
C MET A 1 -71.21 31.69 -58.08
N GLU A 2 -71.30 30.55 -57.39
CA GLU A 2 -71.15 30.52 -55.93
C GLU A 2 -70.20 29.40 -55.48
N ASN A 3 -69.01 29.85 -55.12
CA ASN A 3 -67.97 29.33 -54.24
C ASN A 3 -68.17 27.92 -53.64
N LYS A 4 -67.37 26.96 -54.14
CA LYS A 4 -66.99 25.76 -53.37
C LYS A 4 -66.23 26.17 -52.11
N LYS A 5 -66.73 25.65 -50.98
CA LYS A 5 -66.45 26.06 -49.60
C LYS A 5 -65.02 25.68 -49.11
N PRO A 6 -64.51 26.38 -48.08
CA PRO A 6 -63.09 26.42 -47.66
C PRO A 6 -62.50 25.15 -47.03
N GLN A 7 -63.25 24.05 -46.92
CA GLN A 7 -62.88 22.90 -46.07
C GLN A 7 -61.94 21.87 -46.72
N GLU A 8 -61.91 21.73 -48.06
CA GLU A 8 -60.99 20.78 -48.72
C GLU A 8 -59.52 21.27 -48.69
N LYS A 9 -59.27 22.58 -48.80
CA LYS A 9 -57.91 23.15 -48.73
C LYS A 9 -57.27 23.03 -47.34
N GLU A 10 -58.08 23.01 -46.29
CA GLU A 10 -57.62 22.94 -44.91
C GLU A 10 -57.20 21.52 -44.50
N ILE A 11 -57.84 20.50 -45.09
CA ILE A 11 -57.52 19.09 -44.86
C ILE A 11 -56.22 18.69 -45.59
N ASP A 12 -56.01 19.19 -46.81
CA ASP A 12 -54.77 18.94 -47.55
C ASP A 12 -53.56 19.65 -46.91
N GLN A 13 -53.74 20.86 -46.37
CA GLN A 13 -52.71 21.55 -45.58
C GLN A 13 -52.38 20.81 -44.28
N LYS A 14 -53.38 20.27 -43.58
CA LYS A 14 -53.13 19.46 -42.38
C LYS A 14 -52.40 18.16 -42.69
N LYS A 15 -52.72 17.48 -43.80
CA LYS A 15 -51.99 16.27 -44.22
C LYS A 15 -50.54 16.56 -44.60
N GLN A 16 -50.29 17.67 -45.31
CA GLN A 16 -48.92 18.10 -45.62
C GLN A 16 -48.13 18.49 -44.37
N ASN A 17 -48.76 19.13 -43.39
CA ASN A 17 -48.10 19.46 -42.12
C ASN A 17 -47.77 18.22 -41.29
N ILE A 18 -48.66 17.23 -41.24
CA ILE A 18 -48.40 15.97 -40.51
C ILE A 18 -47.29 15.15 -41.20
N SER A 19 -47.26 15.09 -42.53
CA SER A 19 -46.15 14.43 -43.23
C SER A 19 -44.81 15.17 -43.04
N ASN A 20 -44.84 16.50 -42.98
CA ASN A 20 -43.66 17.30 -42.73
C ASN A 20 -43.16 17.14 -41.28
N GLU A 21 -44.06 17.07 -40.29
CA GLU A 21 -43.70 16.82 -38.89
C GLU A 21 -43.14 15.41 -38.67
N GLN A 22 -43.71 14.40 -39.34
CA GLN A 22 -43.20 13.01 -39.27
C GLN A 22 -41.83 12.87 -39.92
N ASN A 23 -41.59 13.54 -41.06
CA ASN A 23 -40.27 13.57 -41.70
C ASN A 23 -39.24 14.32 -40.85
N ASN A 24 -39.63 15.43 -40.22
CA ASN A 24 -38.72 16.23 -39.38
C ASN A 24 -38.39 15.52 -38.05
N PHE A 25 -39.30 14.71 -37.53
CA PHE A 25 -39.06 13.86 -36.35
C PHE A 25 -38.11 12.70 -36.67
N GLY A 26 -38.28 12.05 -37.83
CA GLY A 26 -37.36 11.02 -38.32
C GLY A 26 -35.94 11.54 -38.60
N GLU A 27 -35.83 12.73 -39.22
CA GLU A 27 -34.54 13.38 -39.47
C GLU A 27 -33.84 13.86 -38.20
N ASN A 28 -34.57 14.31 -37.18
CA ASN A 28 -33.99 14.69 -35.89
C ASN A 28 -33.51 13.48 -35.08
N ILE A 29 -34.24 12.36 -35.09
CA ILE A 29 -33.77 11.12 -34.45
C ILE A 29 -32.55 10.57 -35.19
N GLU A 30 -32.51 10.61 -36.52
CA GLU A 30 -31.30 10.21 -37.25
C GLU A 30 -30.11 11.14 -37.01
N LYS A 31 -30.32 12.44 -36.80
CA LYS A 31 -29.26 13.41 -36.43
C LYS A 31 -28.79 13.24 -34.98
N GLU A 32 -29.69 12.94 -34.05
CA GLU A 32 -29.35 12.64 -32.65
C GLU A 32 -28.63 11.29 -32.51
N MET A 33 -28.95 10.29 -33.34
CA MET A 33 -28.23 9.00 -33.38
C MET A 33 -26.90 9.03 -34.15
N LYS A 34 -26.65 10.11 -34.91
CA LYS A 34 -25.43 10.33 -35.71
C LYS A 34 -24.64 11.54 -35.20
N ASN A 35 -24.47 11.72 -33.88
CA ASN A 35 -23.46 12.66 -33.39
C ASN A 35 -22.09 11.95 -33.41
N PRO A 36 -21.22 12.19 -34.42
CA PRO A 36 -19.97 11.45 -34.58
C PRO A 36 -19.02 11.64 -33.39
N ALA A 37 -19.08 12.79 -32.71
CA ALA A 37 -18.23 13.06 -31.55
C ALA A 37 -18.62 12.21 -30.32
N GLU A 38 -19.91 11.96 -30.09
CA GLU A 38 -20.37 11.10 -28.99
C GLU A 38 -20.15 9.61 -29.31
N ASN A 39 -20.35 9.20 -30.56
CA ASN A 39 -20.04 7.83 -31.00
C ASN A 39 -18.52 7.54 -30.97
N GLU A 40 -17.68 8.49 -31.38
CA GLU A 40 -16.22 8.37 -31.31
C GLU A 40 -15.74 8.35 -29.85
N HIS A 41 -16.30 9.17 -28.97
CA HIS A 41 -16.01 9.12 -27.54
C HIS A 41 -16.43 7.78 -26.91
N LEU A 42 -17.61 7.26 -27.26
CA LEU A 42 -18.10 5.98 -26.75
C LEU A 42 -17.26 4.80 -27.26
N GLU A 43 -16.88 4.81 -28.54
CA GLU A 43 -16.00 3.80 -29.15
C GLU A 43 -14.60 3.83 -28.54
N ASN A 44 -14.02 5.02 -28.33
CA ASN A 44 -12.76 5.17 -27.61
C ASN A 44 -12.86 4.65 -26.17
N THR A 45 -13.94 4.97 -25.45
CA THR A 45 -14.16 4.48 -24.08
C THR A 45 -14.28 2.95 -24.05
N ASN A 46 -15.02 2.36 -24.98
CA ASN A 46 -15.15 0.91 -25.10
C ASN A 46 -13.82 0.23 -25.42
N ASN A 47 -13.01 0.82 -26.29
CA ASN A 47 -11.67 0.32 -26.61
C ASN A 47 -10.72 0.40 -25.42
N LEU A 48 -10.75 1.50 -24.64
CA LEU A 48 -9.97 1.60 -23.39
C LEU A 48 -10.39 0.54 -22.38
N LEU A 49 -11.70 0.35 -22.16
CA LEU A 49 -12.22 -0.66 -21.23
C LEU A 49 -11.81 -2.08 -21.64
N LYS A 50 -11.88 -2.39 -22.93
CA LYS A 50 -11.46 -3.67 -23.47
C LYS A 50 -9.95 -3.91 -23.25
N ASN A 51 -9.13 -2.90 -23.54
CA ASN A 51 -7.68 -2.97 -23.30
C ASN A 51 -7.36 -3.15 -21.81
N GLU A 52 -8.10 -2.50 -20.90
CA GLU A 52 -7.92 -2.64 -19.46
C GLU A 52 -8.31 -4.05 -18.97
N GLN A 53 -9.38 -4.63 -19.51
CA GLN A 53 -9.79 -6.02 -19.22
C GLN A 53 -8.75 -7.03 -19.73
N GLU A 54 -8.22 -6.82 -20.93
CA GLU A 54 -7.15 -7.64 -21.51
C GLU A 54 -5.87 -7.56 -20.65
N ASN A 55 -5.45 -6.35 -20.28
CA ASN A 55 -4.30 -6.14 -19.39
C ASN A 55 -4.49 -6.80 -18.02
N THR A 56 -5.69 -6.70 -17.45
CA THR A 56 -6.04 -7.38 -16.20
C THR A 56 -5.87 -8.90 -16.32
N THR A 57 -6.33 -9.47 -17.43
CA THR A 57 -6.21 -10.91 -17.71
C THR A 57 -4.75 -11.35 -17.87
N ILE A 58 -3.94 -10.55 -18.57
CA ILE A 58 -2.52 -10.82 -18.78
C ILE A 58 -1.74 -10.71 -17.45
N ALA A 59 -2.00 -9.69 -16.65
CA ALA A 59 -1.38 -9.53 -15.34
C ALA A 59 -1.72 -10.70 -14.40
N GLU A 60 -2.97 -11.15 -14.41
CA GLU A 60 -3.40 -12.31 -13.64
C GLU A 60 -2.69 -13.61 -14.10
N LYS A 61 -2.49 -13.81 -15.40
CA LYS A 61 -1.69 -14.94 -15.92
C LYS A 61 -0.25 -14.90 -15.41
N HIS A 62 0.38 -13.73 -15.38
CA HIS A 62 1.72 -13.57 -14.81
C HIS A 62 1.75 -13.85 -13.29
N LYS A 63 0.73 -13.42 -12.55
CA LYS A 63 0.58 -13.78 -11.13
C LYS A 63 0.49 -15.30 -10.94
N LEU A 64 -0.33 -15.99 -11.73
CA LEU A 64 -0.49 -17.44 -11.64
C LEU A 64 0.81 -18.18 -11.95
N ASN A 65 1.56 -17.74 -12.98
CA ASN A 65 2.89 -18.26 -13.26
C ASN A 65 3.87 -18.02 -12.10
N GLY A 66 3.87 -16.82 -11.52
CA GLY A 66 4.66 -16.51 -10.32
C GLY A 66 4.32 -17.44 -9.15
N ASN A 67 3.04 -17.73 -8.93
CA ASN A 67 2.59 -18.66 -7.88
C ASN A 67 3.06 -20.10 -8.13
N GLU A 68 3.18 -20.51 -9.39
CA GLU A 68 3.73 -21.83 -9.75
C GLU A 68 5.23 -21.88 -9.47
N MET A 69 5.99 -20.89 -9.94
CA MET A 69 7.43 -20.77 -9.68
C MET A 69 7.73 -20.71 -8.17
N PHE A 70 6.91 -19.99 -7.41
CA PHE A 70 7.02 -19.93 -5.95
C PHE A 70 6.84 -21.31 -5.29
N ARG A 71 5.86 -22.10 -5.75
CA ARG A 71 5.62 -23.46 -5.26
C ARG A 71 6.78 -24.41 -5.59
N GLN A 72 7.47 -24.18 -6.70
CA GLN A 72 8.68 -24.90 -7.11
C GLN A 72 9.96 -24.37 -6.47
N ALA A 73 9.87 -23.39 -5.56
CA ALA A 73 11.00 -22.71 -4.92
C ALA A 73 11.93 -21.93 -5.88
N PHE A 74 11.50 -21.68 -7.12
CA PHE A 74 12.18 -20.76 -8.05
C PHE A 74 11.81 -19.30 -7.74
N PHE A 75 12.29 -18.81 -6.60
CA PHE A 75 11.89 -17.52 -6.04
C PHE A 75 12.23 -16.32 -6.96
N ASP A 76 13.40 -16.29 -7.59
CA ASP A 76 13.75 -15.17 -8.50
C ASP A 76 12.88 -15.14 -9.75
N ALA A 77 12.56 -16.31 -10.31
CA ALA A 77 11.64 -16.43 -11.44
C ALA A 77 10.20 -16.04 -11.05
N ALA A 78 9.79 -16.36 -9.82
CA ALA A 78 8.51 -15.93 -9.26
C ALA A 78 8.45 -14.40 -9.14
N ILE A 79 9.50 -13.77 -8.57
CA ILE A 79 9.62 -12.31 -8.45
C ILE A 79 9.52 -11.65 -9.83
N ALA A 80 10.29 -12.12 -10.81
CA ALA A 80 10.25 -11.58 -12.17
C ALA A 80 8.84 -11.68 -12.79
N SER A 81 8.12 -12.77 -12.51
CA SER A 81 6.74 -12.95 -12.97
C SER A 81 5.77 -11.99 -12.29
N TYR A 82 5.87 -11.77 -10.99
CA TYR A 82 5.04 -10.79 -10.28
C TYR A 82 5.36 -9.34 -10.69
N GLN A 83 6.61 -9.02 -10.98
CA GLN A 83 7.00 -7.70 -11.52
C GLN A 83 6.40 -7.47 -12.91
N LYS A 84 6.37 -8.48 -13.78
CA LYS A 84 5.64 -8.39 -15.06
C LYS A 84 4.15 -8.12 -14.83
N ALA A 85 3.54 -8.78 -13.86
CA ALA A 85 2.15 -8.51 -13.50
C ALA A 85 1.95 -7.05 -13.04
N LEU A 86 2.85 -6.50 -12.20
CA LEU A 86 2.81 -5.09 -11.75
C LEU A 86 2.96 -4.08 -12.90
N ASN A 87 3.79 -4.38 -13.89
CA ASN A 87 4.03 -3.49 -15.03
C ASN A 87 2.84 -3.42 -15.99
N ILE A 88 2.06 -4.51 -16.09
CA ILE A 88 0.89 -4.61 -16.97
C ILE A 88 -0.38 -4.14 -16.25
N CYS A 89 -0.45 -4.35 -14.94
CA CYS A 89 -1.59 -4.00 -14.11
C CYS A 89 -1.80 -2.48 -14.09
N SER A 90 -3.06 -2.07 -14.26
CA SER A 90 -3.50 -0.68 -14.16
C SER A 90 -3.01 -0.06 -12.84
N PRO A 91 -2.43 1.16 -12.85
CA PRO A 91 -2.07 1.87 -11.62
C PRO A 91 -3.25 2.06 -10.65
N ASN A 92 -4.48 2.05 -11.16
CA ASN A 92 -5.69 2.19 -10.35
C ASN A 92 -6.15 0.86 -9.70
N ALA A 93 -5.61 -0.28 -10.13
CA ALA A 93 -5.93 -1.60 -9.60
C ALA A 93 -5.15 -1.88 -8.29
N LYS A 94 -5.33 -1.01 -7.30
CA LYS A 94 -4.58 -0.99 -6.02
C LYS A 94 -4.58 -2.34 -5.31
N ASN A 95 -5.74 -3.00 -5.24
CA ASN A 95 -5.87 -4.30 -4.58
C ASN A 95 -4.98 -5.38 -5.24
N GLN A 96 -4.97 -5.45 -6.57
CA GLN A 96 -4.14 -6.38 -7.33
C GLN A 96 -2.65 -6.06 -7.15
N ARG A 97 -2.29 -4.77 -7.24
CA ARG A 97 -0.91 -4.31 -7.03
C ARG A 97 -0.41 -4.66 -5.63
N ALA A 98 -1.22 -4.46 -4.60
CA ALA A 98 -0.92 -4.87 -3.22
C ALA A 98 -0.64 -6.38 -3.12
N ILE A 99 -1.46 -7.21 -3.76
CA ILE A 99 -1.28 -8.67 -3.80
C ILE A 99 0.07 -9.04 -4.44
N TYR A 100 0.43 -8.41 -5.57
CA TYR A 100 1.68 -8.73 -6.27
C TYR A 100 2.90 -8.34 -5.45
N HIS A 101 2.91 -7.15 -4.85
CA HIS A 101 3.97 -6.73 -3.94
C HIS A 101 4.10 -7.66 -2.72
N ALA A 102 2.98 -8.08 -2.13
CA ALA A 102 3.03 -9.02 -1.00
C ALA A 102 3.53 -10.41 -1.40
N ASN A 103 3.27 -10.87 -2.62
CA ASN A 103 3.81 -12.14 -3.13
C ASN A 103 5.33 -12.04 -3.40
N ILE A 104 5.80 -10.90 -3.91
CA ILE A 104 7.24 -10.61 -4.00
C ILE A 104 7.88 -10.66 -2.60
N ALA A 105 7.26 -10.01 -1.61
CA ALA A 105 7.74 -10.06 -0.23
C ALA A 105 7.80 -11.50 0.32
N ALA A 106 6.85 -12.36 -0.04
CA ALA A 106 6.88 -13.77 0.34
C ALA A 106 8.08 -14.51 -0.27
N CYS A 107 8.48 -14.17 -1.50
CA CYS A 107 9.69 -14.73 -2.14
C CYS A 107 10.95 -14.30 -1.36
N TYR A 108 11.07 -13.01 -1.03
CA TYR A 108 12.20 -12.52 -0.25
C TYR A 108 12.27 -13.13 1.15
N ILE A 109 11.14 -13.32 1.83
CA ILE A 109 11.07 -14.04 3.11
C ILE A 109 11.61 -15.47 2.97
N ARG A 110 11.28 -16.18 1.89
CA ARG A 110 11.78 -17.53 1.63
C ARG A 110 13.28 -17.58 1.35
N GLN A 111 13.83 -16.50 0.80
CA GLN A 111 15.27 -16.32 0.58
C GLN A 111 16.00 -15.73 1.80
N GLU A 112 15.29 -15.44 2.90
CA GLU A 112 15.83 -14.75 4.09
C GLU A 112 16.40 -13.35 3.79
N LEU A 113 15.91 -12.73 2.72
CA LEU A 113 16.22 -11.37 2.31
C LEU A 113 15.28 -10.39 3.01
N TRP A 114 15.52 -10.18 4.31
CA TRP A 114 14.57 -9.51 5.23
C TRP A 114 14.31 -8.05 4.88
N ASP A 115 15.34 -7.27 4.54
CA ASP A 115 15.18 -5.86 4.17
C ASP A 115 14.34 -5.70 2.89
N GLN A 116 14.63 -6.51 1.86
CA GLN A 116 13.83 -6.50 0.63
C GLN A 116 12.39 -6.94 0.86
N ALA A 117 12.16 -7.88 1.79
CA ALA A 117 10.81 -8.26 2.20
C ALA A 117 10.06 -7.10 2.86
N VAL A 118 10.71 -6.34 3.75
CA VAL A 118 10.12 -5.15 4.39
C VAL A 118 9.76 -4.10 3.34
N ASP A 119 10.63 -3.84 2.38
CA ASP A 119 10.38 -2.88 1.30
C ASP A 119 9.19 -3.31 0.44
N ALA A 120 9.17 -4.57 -0.01
CA ALA A 120 8.08 -5.10 -0.83
C ALA A 120 6.74 -5.07 -0.08
N CYS A 121 6.71 -5.45 1.21
CA CYS A 121 5.51 -5.30 2.03
C CYS A 121 5.10 -3.84 2.22
N THR A 122 6.05 -2.92 2.36
CA THR A 122 5.75 -1.49 2.48
C THR A 122 5.13 -0.94 1.20
N GLN A 123 5.57 -1.38 0.02
CA GLN A 123 4.89 -1.05 -1.23
C GLN A 123 3.48 -1.64 -1.28
N ALA A 124 3.30 -2.89 -0.85
CA ALA A 124 1.96 -3.49 -0.76
C ALA A 124 1.01 -2.68 0.12
N LEU A 125 1.49 -2.17 1.26
CA LEU A 125 0.71 -1.39 2.22
C LEU A 125 0.49 0.06 1.79
N LYS A 126 1.28 0.60 0.86
CA LYS A 126 0.99 1.88 0.20
C LYS A 126 -0.21 1.75 -0.74
N GLU A 127 -0.34 0.61 -1.41
CA GLU A 127 -1.46 0.31 -2.31
C GLU A 127 -2.73 -0.02 -1.52
N ASP A 128 -2.62 -0.90 -0.51
CA ASP A 128 -3.70 -1.27 0.41
C ASP A 128 -3.20 -1.30 1.88
N PRO A 129 -3.44 -0.23 2.65
CA PRO A 129 -3.04 -0.16 4.07
C PRO A 129 -3.72 -1.20 4.96
N SER A 130 -4.85 -1.77 4.54
CA SER A 130 -5.60 -2.77 5.30
C SER A 130 -5.12 -4.19 5.06
N TYR A 131 -4.10 -4.39 4.21
CA TYR A 131 -3.71 -5.71 3.76
C TYR A 131 -2.96 -6.52 4.84
N VAL A 132 -3.73 -7.27 5.63
CA VAL A 132 -3.27 -8.06 6.79
C VAL A 132 -2.09 -8.99 6.47
N LYS A 133 -2.07 -9.64 5.30
CA LYS A 133 -0.97 -10.54 4.92
C LYS A 133 0.35 -9.77 4.73
N ALA A 134 0.30 -8.57 4.17
CA ALA A 134 1.48 -7.73 3.98
C ALA A 134 1.98 -7.19 5.33
N MET A 135 1.08 -6.70 6.20
CA MET A 135 1.43 -6.28 7.58
C MET A 135 2.11 -7.43 8.34
N HIS A 136 1.51 -8.63 8.31
CA HIS A 136 2.04 -9.78 9.04
C HIS A 136 3.43 -10.18 8.54
N ARG A 137 3.63 -10.25 7.22
CA ARG A 137 4.93 -10.57 6.61
C ARG A 137 5.98 -9.50 6.94
N ARG A 138 5.61 -8.22 6.96
CA ARG A 138 6.51 -7.12 7.32
C ARG A 138 6.93 -7.21 8.78
N ALA A 139 5.99 -7.52 9.68
CA ALA A 139 6.30 -7.76 11.08
C ALA A 139 7.29 -8.92 11.25
N GLN A 140 7.04 -10.06 10.58
CA GLN A 140 7.95 -11.21 10.61
C GLN A 140 9.36 -10.90 10.10
N ALA A 141 9.49 -10.14 9.01
CA ALA A 141 10.78 -9.73 8.48
C ALA A 141 11.51 -8.78 9.45
N ASN A 142 10.80 -7.81 10.02
CA ASN A 142 11.33 -6.87 11.02
C ASN A 142 11.78 -7.56 12.32
N GLU A 143 11.10 -8.63 12.73
CA GLU A 143 11.53 -9.49 13.85
C GLU A 143 12.88 -10.17 13.57
N LYS A 144 13.16 -10.52 12.30
CA LYS A 144 14.43 -11.13 11.89
C LYS A 144 15.56 -10.12 11.81
N ILE A 145 15.26 -8.87 11.43
CA ILE A 145 16.23 -7.75 11.44
C ILE A 145 16.67 -7.41 12.88
N ALA A 146 15.75 -7.50 13.85
CA ALA A 146 16.04 -7.43 15.29
C ALA A 146 16.81 -6.20 15.79
N THR A 147 16.67 -5.04 15.13
CA THR A 147 17.09 -3.73 15.67
C THR A 147 15.96 -3.16 16.55
N TRP A 148 16.25 -2.21 17.44
CA TRP A 148 15.16 -1.60 18.23
C TRP A 148 14.08 -0.97 17.33
N SER A 149 14.51 -0.27 16.28
CA SER A 149 13.59 0.34 15.30
C SER A 149 12.75 -0.71 14.57
N SER A 150 13.35 -1.80 14.07
CA SER A 150 12.61 -2.84 13.36
C SER A 150 11.67 -3.59 14.30
N LEU A 151 12.09 -3.92 15.53
CA LEU A 151 11.23 -4.56 16.52
C LEU A 151 10.03 -3.68 16.90
N ASN A 152 10.23 -2.36 17.00
CA ASN A 152 9.14 -1.42 17.24
C ASN A 152 8.16 -1.37 16.05
N ALA A 153 8.68 -1.39 14.82
CA ALA A 153 7.86 -1.45 13.61
C ALA A 153 7.05 -2.76 13.53
N ALA A 154 7.65 -3.90 13.90
CA ALA A 154 6.96 -5.19 13.97
C ALA A 154 5.83 -5.17 15.01
N LEU A 155 6.08 -4.59 16.19
CA LEU A 155 5.07 -4.45 17.24
C LEU A 155 3.86 -3.63 16.74
N LEU A 156 4.11 -2.50 16.08
CA LEU A 156 3.06 -1.65 15.52
C LEU A 156 2.21 -2.40 14.48
N ASP A 157 2.85 -3.16 13.58
CA ASP A 157 2.14 -3.97 12.58
C ASP A 157 1.24 -5.01 13.24
N TYR A 158 1.73 -5.74 14.26
CA TYR A 158 0.91 -6.71 14.98
C TYR A 158 -0.24 -6.08 15.77
N GLU A 159 -0.03 -4.94 16.42
CA GLU A 159 -1.08 -4.21 17.12
C GLU A 159 -2.16 -3.70 16.15
N ASN A 160 -1.76 -3.26 14.95
CA ASN A 160 -2.71 -2.86 13.90
C ASN A 160 -3.53 -4.06 13.40
N ILE A 161 -2.90 -5.23 13.22
CA ILE A 161 -3.60 -6.47 12.87
C ILE A 161 -4.59 -6.86 13.98
N GLU A 162 -4.18 -6.79 15.25
CA GLU A 162 -5.04 -7.12 16.38
C GLU A 162 -6.28 -6.23 16.45
N LYS A 163 -6.10 -4.92 16.24
CA LYS A 163 -7.20 -3.94 16.25
C LYS A 163 -8.13 -4.08 15.05
N GLY A 164 -7.60 -4.46 13.88
CA GLY A 164 -8.35 -4.53 12.63
C GLY A 164 -9.13 -5.83 12.42
N LEU A 165 -8.83 -6.90 13.17
CA LEU A 165 -9.46 -8.20 12.99
C LEU A 165 -10.60 -8.47 14.00
N PRO A 166 -11.66 -9.19 13.60
CA PRO A 166 -12.68 -9.68 14.53
C PRO A 166 -12.08 -10.58 15.60
N GLN A 167 -12.56 -10.49 16.85
CA GLN A 167 -12.05 -11.29 17.98
C GLN A 167 -12.19 -12.82 17.78
N THR A 168 -13.03 -13.26 16.86
CA THR A 168 -13.21 -14.66 16.46
C THR A 168 -12.13 -15.16 15.50
N SER A 169 -11.25 -14.29 15.01
CA SER A 169 -10.23 -14.65 14.02
C SER A 169 -9.18 -15.61 14.60
N PRO A 170 -8.91 -16.76 13.95
CA PRO A 170 -8.03 -17.79 14.49
C PRO A 170 -6.57 -17.32 14.64
N ILE A 171 -6.15 -16.33 13.86
CA ILE A 171 -4.77 -15.80 13.91
C ILE A 171 -4.52 -14.93 15.14
N LEU A 172 -5.56 -14.37 15.78
CA LEU A 172 -5.37 -13.41 16.88
C LEU A 172 -4.60 -13.98 18.07
N LYS A 173 -4.72 -15.28 18.33
CA LYS A 173 -3.94 -15.93 19.39
C LYS A 173 -2.44 -15.81 19.12
N SER A 174 -1.99 -16.14 17.90
CA SER A 174 -0.57 -16.06 17.55
C SER A 174 -0.07 -14.61 17.48
N ILE A 175 -0.94 -13.66 17.08
CA ILE A 175 -0.61 -12.22 17.09
C ILE A 175 -0.38 -11.73 18.52
N LYS A 176 -1.29 -12.04 19.46
CA LYS A 176 -1.15 -11.66 20.88
C LYS A 176 0.11 -12.24 21.52
N GLU A 177 0.42 -13.50 21.22
CA GLU A 177 1.66 -14.13 21.65
C GLU A 177 2.90 -13.42 21.09
N SER A 178 2.87 -13.00 19.83
CA SER A 178 3.97 -12.27 19.17
C SER A 178 4.15 -10.88 19.78
N ILE A 179 3.05 -10.15 20.05
CA ILE A 179 3.06 -8.86 20.75
C ILE A 179 3.71 -8.98 22.13
N SER A 180 3.31 -9.99 22.92
CA SER A 180 3.87 -10.22 24.26
C SER A 180 5.38 -10.48 24.22
N LYS A 181 5.82 -11.37 23.32
CA LYS A 181 7.25 -11.67 23.11
C LYS A 181 8.04 -10.44 22.66
N LEU A 182 7.47 -9.63 21.77
CA LEU A 182 8.13 -8.43 21.27
C LEU A 182 8.31 -7.36 22.33
N LYS A 183 7.34 -7.16 23.22
CA LYS A 183 7.47 -6.20 24.32
C LYS A 183 8.66 -6.51 25.22
N SER A 184 8.92 -7.80 25.50
CA SER A 184 10.12 -8.22 26.24
C SER A 184 11.41 -7.90 25.46
N LYS A 185 11.48 -8.31 24.19
CA LYS A 185 12.65 -8.08 23.33
C LYS A 185 12.94 -6.59 23.13
N LEU A 186 11.91 -5.76 23.07
CA LEU A 186 12.06 -4.31 22.86
C LEU A 186 12.76 -3.65 24.06
N SER A 187 12.45 -4.07 25.29
CA SER A 187 13.13 -3.57 26.49
C SER A 187 14.61 -3.90 26.46
N GLU A 188 14.94 -5.16 26.14
CA GLU A 188 16.34 -5.62 26.02
C GLU A 188 17.09 -4.88 24.90
N ALA A 189 16.48 -4.72 23.73
CA ALA A 189 17.06 -3.99 22.61
C ALA A 189 17.27 -2.50 22.96
N GLN A 190 16.29 -1.89 23.65
CA GLN A 190 16.38 -0.50 24.09
C GLN A 190 17.50 -0.29 25.10
N GLU A 191 17.68 -1.18 26.07
CA GLU A 191 18.78 -1.11 27.03
C GLU A 191 20.13 -1.26 26.36
N LYS A 192 20.24 -2.20 25.40
CA LYS A 192 21.46 -2.41 24.62
C LYS A 192 21.85 -1.17 23.81
N GLU A 193 20.90 -0.58 23.08
CA GLU A 193 21.16 0.64 22.30
C GLU A 193 21.49 1.84 23.21
N LYS A 194 20.79 1.99 24.35
CA LYS A 194 21.15 3.01 25.36
C LYS A 194 22.58 2.82 25.88
N ALA A 195 22.97 1.59 26.21
CA ALA A 195 24.32 1.30 26.68
C ALA A 195 25.38 1.62 25.62
N GLN A 196 25.12 1.28 24.36
CA GLN A 196 26.01 1.63 23.24
C GLN A 196 26.12 3.14 23.04
N MET A 197 25.00 3.87 23.04
CA MET A 197 25.00 5.34 22.94
C MET A 197 25.75 5.99 24.10
N LEU A 198 25.54 5.53 25.33
CA LEU A 198 26.27 6.01 26.50
C LEU A 198 27.78 5.75 26.38
N GLY A 199 28.19 4.58 25.86
CA GLY A 199 29.60 4.29 25.59
C GLY A 199 30.21 5.21 24.54
N GLN A 200 29.48 5.51 23.46
CA GLN A 200 29.91 6.47 22.43
C GLN A 200 30.02 7.89 22.98
N LEU A 201 29.04 8.34 23.77
CA LEU A 201 29.09 9.64 24.45
C LEU A 201 30.26 9.73 25.43
N LYS A 202 30.54 8.65 26.17
CA LYS A 202 31.70 8.56 27.05
C LYS A 202 33.02 8.69 26.26
N THR A 203 33.12 7.98 25.14
CA THR A 203 34.29 8.02 24.27
C THR A 203 34.50 9.43 23.69
N LEU A 204 33.43 10.05 23.20
CA LEU A 204 33.48 11.42 22.70
C LEU A 204 33.87 12.43 23.78
N GLY A 205 33.29 12.29 24.98
CA GLY A 205 33.64 13.10 26.14
C GLY A 205 35.12 12.96 26.52
N ASN A 206 35.63 11.73 26.57
CA ASN A 206 37.04 11.46 26.86
C ASN A 206 37.99 11.99 25.79
N ASN A 207 37.59 12.02 24.52
CA ASN A 207 38.40 12.61 23.45
C ASN A 207 38.55 14.15 23.61
N ILE A 208 37.56 14.80 24.21
CA ILE A 208 37.61 16.25 24.50
C ILE A 208 38.35 16.49 25.81
N LEU A 209 37.94 15.81 26.88
CA LEU A 209 38.50 15.94 28.22
C LEU A 209 39.95 15.49 28.32
N GLY A 210 40.33 14.46 27.56
CA GLY A 210 41.70 13.94 27.53
C GLY A 210 42.73 14.96 27.06
N LYS A 211 42.33 15.94 26.24
CA LYS A 211 43.20 17.07 25.84
C LYS A 211 43.56 17.99 27.02
N PHE A 212 42.84 17.87 28.14
CA PHE A 212 43.05 18.60 29.38
C PHE A 212 43.53 17.68 30.52
N GLY A 213 43.90 16.42 30.22
CA GLY A 213 44.28 15.45 31.25
C GLY A 213 43.11 14.95 32.10
N LEU A 214 41.87 15.08 31.61
CA LEU A 214 40.64 14.70 32.31
C LEU A 214 39.95 13.51 31.63
N SER A 215 39.13 12.80 32.40
CA SER A 215 38.24 11.74 31.93
C SER A 215 36.82 11.98 32.45
N THR A 216 35.84 11.48 31.72
CA THR A 216 34.45 11.34 32.19
C THR A 216 34.35 10.54 33.48
N ASP A 217 35.32 9.66 33.77
CA ASP A 217 35.39 8.90 35.03
C ASP A 217 35.79 9.77 36.24
N ASN A 218 36.39 10.95 36.02
CA ASN A 218 36.69 11.88 37.10
C ASN A 218 35.44 12.61 37.63
N PHE A 219 34.29 12.51 36.95
CA PHE A 219 33.06 13.20 37.35
C PHE A 219 32.05 12.21 37.91
N LYS A 220 31.72 12.32 39.21
CA LYS A 220 30.66 11.53 39.86
C LYS A 220 29.39 12.35 40.00
N VAL A 221 28.29 11.79 39.51
CA VAL A 221 26.96 12.36 39.73
C VAL A 221 26.41 11.84 41.06
N ILE A 222 26.12 12.74 42.00
CA ILE A 222 25.54 12.45 43.30
C ILE A 222 24.07 12.92 43.27
N LYS A 223 23.13 12.01 43.52
CA LYS A 223 21.70 12.34 43.64
C LYS A 223 21.35 12.63 45.09
N ASN A 224 20.76 13.80 45.37
CA ASN A 224 20.27 14.14 46.69
C ASN A 224 18.91 13.43 46.93
N PRO A 225 18.80 12.55 47.93
CA PRO A 225 17.58 11.77 48.17
C PRO A 225 16.41 12.59 48.73
N GLN A 226 16.66 13.77 49.30
CA GLN A 226 15.60 14.63 49.89
C GLN A 226 15.02 15.61 48.87
N THR A 227 15.85 16.15 47.98
CA THR A 227 15.41 17.16 46.99
C THR A 227 15.23 16.60 45.59
N GLY A 228 15.74 15.38 45.32
CA GLY A 228 15.77 14.78 43.99
C GLY A 228 16.77 15.43 43.02
N GLY A 229 17.47 16.49 43.44
CA GLY A 229 18.45 17.22 42.64
C GLY A 229 19.75 16.42 42.42
N TYR A 230 20.44 16.70 41.32
CA TYR A 230 21.73 16.10 40.98
C TYR A 230 22.87 17.11 41.19
N SER A 231 23.95 16.70 41.86
CA SER A 231 25.22 17.44 41.89
C SER A 231 26.30 16.63 41.19
N ILE A 232 27.26 17.30 40.56
CA ILE A 232 28.42 16.66 39.93
C ILE A 232 29.63 17.02 40.78
N SER A 233 30.32 16.01 41.30
CA SER A 233 31.58 16.18 42.03
C SER A 233 32.74 15.67 41.18
N PHE A 234 33.84 16.42 41.20
CA PHE A 234 35.07 16.01 40.57
C PHE A 234 35.94 15.24 41.58
N GLN A 235 36.45 14.08 41.17
CA GLN A 235 37.42 13.29 41.93
C GLN A 235 38.66 13.09 41.08
N ASN A 236 39.79 13.53 41.63
CA ASN A 236 41.12 13.40 41.05
C ASN A 236 41.71 12.04 41.38
#